data_AF-A0A6J6HGM9-F1
#
_entry.id   AF-A0A6J6HGM9-F1
#
_cell.length_a   1.000
_cell.length_b   1.000
_cell.length_c   1.000
_cell.angle_alpha   90.00
_cell.angle_beta   90.00
_cell.angle_gamma   90.00
#
_symmetry.space_group_name_H-M   'P 1'
#
loop_
_entity.id
_entity.type
_entity.pdbx_description
1 polymer ?
#
loop_
_entity_poly.entity_id
_entity_poly.type
_entity_poly.pdbx_seq_one_letter_code
_entity_poly.pdbx_strand_id
1 'polypeptide(L)'
;MPWSGQATPFGFTSGKPWLPLPVTWNEYTVANQSLNSDSSLSLYRSALSQRAKIFNGATDFTWDTSKINNGVLGFSRNGIQVYLNSGDLPVNLPANEIILASGEAQTCENGELELMTGRAIWFKR
;
A
#
# COMPACT_ATOMS: atom_id res chain seq x y z
N MET A 1 -21.77 2.33 -0.54
CA MET A 1 -20.48 2.55 0.16
C MET A 1 -20.67 2.28 1.66
N PRO A 2 -19.86 1.42 2.27
CA PRO A 2 -19.91 1.18 3.72
C PRO A 2 -19.17 2.30 4.47
N TRP A 3 -19.91 3.24 5.06
CA TRP A 3 -19.33 4.36 5.79
C TRP A 3 -19.02 4.02 7.24
N SER A 4 -19.96 3.37 7.94
CA SER A 4 -19.85 3.14 9.39
C SER A 4 -20.77 2.01 9.87
N GLY A 5 -20.69 1.66 11.15
CA GLY A 5 -21.57 0.68 11.78
C GLY A 5 -21.18 -0.78 11.53
N GLN A 6 -21.96 -1.69 12.12
CA GLN A 6 -21.69 -3.14 12.10
C GLN A 6 -22.74 -3.94 11.30
N ALA A 7 -23.77 -3.27 10.79
CA ALA A 7 -24.84 -3.89 10.02
C ALA A 7 -25.22 -3.04 8.80
N THR A 8 -25.82 -3.69 7.80
CA THR A 8 -26.32 -3.01 6.60
C THR A 8 -27.38 -1.96 6.98
N PRO A 9 -27.43 -0.81 6.28
CA PRO A 9 -26.67 -0.46 5.08
C PRO A 9 -25.34 0.26 5.39
N PHE A 10 -24.75 0.06 6.57
CA PHE A 10 -23.45 0.60 6.95
C PHE A 10 -23.34 2.14 6.85
N GLY A 11 -24.37 2.84 7.31
CA GLY A 11 -24.44 4.30 7.23
C GLY A 11 -24.57 4.85 5.80
N PHE A 12 -24.79 4.00 4.78
CA PHE A 12 -24.96 4.44 3.39
C PHE A 12 -26.25 5.23 3.16
N THR A 13 -27.32 4.84 3.85
CA THR A 13 -28.66 5.44 3.72
C THR A 13 -29.47 5.13 4.98
N SER A 14 -30.51 5.91 5.24
CA SER A 14 -31.55 5.60 6.22
C SER A 14 -32.69 4.73 5.65
N GLY A 15 -32.73 4.55 4.32
CA GLY A 15 -33.74 3.75 3.63
C GLY A 15 -33.24 2.36 3.23
N LYS A 16 -33.96 1.71 2.30
CA LYS A 16 -33.51 0.45 1.70
C LYS A 16 -32.55 0.76 0.54
N PRO A 17 -31.29 0.26 0.57
CA PRO A 17 -30.38 0.47 -0.55
C PRO A 17 -30.88 -0.28 -1.79
N TRP A 18 -30.68 0.32 -2.97
CA TRP A 18 -31.12 -0.25 -4.25
C TRP A 18 -30.42 -1.57 -4.59
N LEU A 19 -29.15 -1.71 -4.17
CA LEU A 19 -28.41 -2.97 -4.15
C LEU A 19 -28.20 -3.46 -2.72
N PRO A 20 -28.24 -4.78 -2.48
CA PRO A 20 -27.85 -5.32 -1.19
C PRO A 20 -26.38 -5.04 -0.92
N LEU A 21 -26.05 -4.62 0.31
CA LEU A 21 -24.67 -4.58 0.78
C LEU A 21 -24.37 -5.92 1.48
N PRO A 22 -23.30 -6.63 1.12
CA PRO A 22 -22.89 -7.85 1.82
C PRO A 22 -22.65 -7.58 3.31
N VAL A 23 -23.14 -8.46 4.18
CA VAL A 23 -22.95 -8.33 5.64
C VAL A 23 -21.47 -8.39 6.05
N THR A 24 -20.64 -9.07 5.25
CA THR A 24 -19.18 -9.19 5.43
C THR A 24 -18.44 -7.86 5.24
N TRP A 25 -19.13 -6.78 4.87
CA TRP A 25 -18.50 -5.46 4.72
C TRP A 25 -18.35 -4.67 6.02
N ASN A 26 -18.83 -5.20 7.14
CA ASN A 26 -18.70 -4.54 8.45
C ASN A 26 -17.24 -4.15 8.75
N GLU A 27 -16.27 -5.03 8.54
CA GLU A 27 -14.84 -4.77 8.79
C GLU A 27 -14.20 -3.80 7.77
N TYR A 28 -14.85 -3.57 6.63
CA TYR A 28 -14.35 -2.72 5.54
C TYR A 28 -15.01 -1.34 5.51
N THR A 29 -15.75 -0.97 6.56
CA THR A 29 -16.33 0.39 6.66
C THR A 29 -15.24 1.44 6.80
N VAL A 30 -15.50 2.65 6.30
CA VAL A 30 -14.57 3.79 6.46
C VAL A 30 -14.27 4.06 7.93
N ALA A 31 -15.25 3.93 8.82
CA ALA A 31 -15.07 4.06 10.26
C ALA A 31 -14.07 3.02 10.82
N ASN A 32 -14.27 1.73 10.53
CA ASN A 32 -13.38 0.68 11.04
C ASN A 32 -11.98 0.79 10.45
N GLN A 33 -11.86 1.04 9.14
CA GLN A 33 -10.58 1.22 8.47
C GLN A 33 -9.84 2.47 8.99
N SER A 34 -10.55 3.54 9.36
CA SER A 34 -9.92 4.76 9.89
C SER A 34 -9.33 4.60 11.30
N LEU A 35 -9.80 3.61 12.07
CA LEU A 35 -9.28 3.31 13.41
C LEU A 35 -8.10 2.34 13.39
N ASN A 36 -7.88 1.63 12.27
CA ASN A 36 -6.81 0.66 12.11
C ASN A 36 -5.65 1.28 11.30
N SER A 37 -4.46 1.39 11.90
CA SER A 37 -3.24 1.92 11.26
C SER A 37 -2.76 1.05 10.10
N ASP A 38 -3.05 -0.25 10.15
CA ASP A 38 -2.59 -1.25 9.19
C ASP A 38 -3.63 -1.50 8.08
N SER A 39 -4.69 -0.69 8.08
CA SER A 39 -5.77 -0.78 7.11
C SER A 39 -5.34 -0.28 5.73
N SER A 40 -6.05 -0.72 4.69
CA SER A 40 -5.83 -0.21 3.34
C SER A 40 -6.06 1.31 3.28
N LEU A 41 -7.07 1.83 3.98
CA LEU A 41 -7.34 3.27 4.01
C LEU A 41 -6.15 4.06 4.59
N SER A 42 -5.57 3.57 5.69
CA SER A 42 -4.41 4.17 6.34
C SER A 42 -3.18 4.13 5.43
N LEU A 43 -2.93 2.99 4.78
CA LEU A 43 -1.87 2.85 3.77
C LEU A 43 -1.99 3.89 2.65
N TYR A 44 -3.18 4.02 2.03
CA TYR A 44 -3.38 4.97 0.94
C TYR A 44 -3.24 6.43 1.39
N ARG A 45 -3.72 6.78 2.58
CA ARG A 45 -3.52 8.13 3.16
C ARG A 45 -2.03 8.43 3.36
N SER A 46 -1.29 7.48 3.93
CA SER A 46 0.16 7.59 4.10
C SER A 46 0.89 7.72 2.76
N ALA A 47 0.55 6.89 1.77
CA ALA A 47 1.13 6.94 0.43
C ALA A 47 0.90 8.30 -0.26
N LEU A 48 -0.32 8.83 -0.19
CA LEU A 48 -0.64 10.14 -0.77
C LEU A 48 0.08 11.28 -0.08
N SER A 49 0.20 11.23 1.26
CA SER A 49 0.97 12.19 2.06
C SER A 49 2.46 12.16 1.69
N GLN A 50 3.07 10.97 1.60
CA GLN A 50 4.46 10.81 1.20
C GLN A 50 4.69 11.27 -0.24
N ARG A 51 3.79 10.90 -1.17
CA ARG A 51 3.84 11.35 -2.56
C ARG A 51 3.87 12.88 -2.67
N ALA A 52 3.00 13.55 -1.92
CA ALA A 52 2.93 15.01 -1.92
C ALA A 52 4.20 15.67 -1.34
N LYS A 53 4.88 15.02 -0.40
CA LYS A 53 6.12 15.53 0.21
C LYS A 53 7.35 15.25 -0.67
N ILE A 54 7.47 14.02 -1.15
CA ILE A 54 8.71 13.52 -1.75
C ILE A 54 8.74 13.74 -3.26
N PHE A 55 7.61 13.61 -3.96
CA PHE A 55 7.59 13.70 -5.43
C PHE A 55 7.11 15.06 -5.96
N ASN A 56 6.91 16.04 -5.07
CA ASN A 56 6.58 17.39 -5.50
C ASN A 56 7.74 18.02 -6.27
N GLY A 57 7.49 18.44 -7.51
CA GLY A 57 8.51 19.00 -8.39
C GLY A 57 9.53 18.00 -8.95
N ALA A 58 9.41 16.71 -8.63
CA ALA A 58 10.31 15.68 -9.16
C ALA A 58 10.08 15.47 -10.66
N THR A 59 11.12 15.68 -11.46
CA THR A 59 11.09 15.51 -12.92
C THR A 59 11.74 14.20 -13.39
N ASP A 60 12.55 13.57 -12.52
CA ASP A 60 13.23 12.32 -12.81
C ASP A 60 12.28 11.12 -12.66
N PHE A 61 12.44 10.14 -13.54
CA PHE A 61 11.75 8.86 -13.47
C PHE A 61 12.52 7.84 -14.31
N THR A 62 12.83 6.69 -13.73
CA THR A 62 13.55 5.62 -14.42
C THR A 62 12.93 4.28 -14.07
N TRP A 63 12.56 3.48 -15.07
CA TRP A 63 12.13 2.09 -14.84
C TRP A 63 13.32 1.24 -14.37
N ASP A 64 13.08 0.34 -13.41
CA ASP A 64 14.04 -0.66 -12.98
C ASP A 64 13.53 -2.06 -13.37
N THR A 65 14.10 -2.60 -14.43
CA THR A 65 13.73 -3.91 -14.97
C THR A 65 14.62 -5.04 -14.45
N SER A 66 15.54 -4.77 -13.51
CA SER A 66 16.53 -5.76 -13.05
C SER A 66 15.91 -7.00 -12.39
N LYS A 67 14.70 -6.87 -11.82
CA LYS A 67 13.96 -7.95 -11.15
C LYS A 67 12.66 -8.34 -11.87
N ILE A 68 12.45 -7.91 -13.12
CA ILE A 68 11.20 -8.19 -13.84
C ILE A 68 10.95 -9.69 -14.05
N ASN A 69 12.02 -10.48 -14.24
CA ASN A 69 11.94 -11.94 -14.38
C ASN A 69 11.52 -12.64 -13.07
N ASN A 70 11.61 -11.95 -11.92
CA ASN A 70 11.08 -12.43 -10.64
C ASN A 70 9.63 -11.96 -10.40
N GLY A 71 8.99 -11.31 -11.37
CA GLY A 71 7.65 -10.73 -11.22
C GLY A 71 7.64 -9.42 -10.43
N VAL A 72 8.78 -8.75 -10.28
CA VAL A 72 8.90 -7.49 -9.55
C VAL A 72 8.92 -6.32 -10.51
N LEU A 73 7.95 -5.42 -10.37
CA LEU A 73 7.90 -4.15 -11.09
C LEU A 73 8.55 -3.07 -10.23
N GLY A 74 9.63 -2.45 -10.74
CA GLY A 74 10.37 -1.41 -10.04
C GLY A 74 10.52 -0.14 -10.84
N PHE A 75 10.57 1.00 -10.17
CA PHE A 75 11.05 2.27 -10.73
C PHE A 75 11.74 3.12 -9.67
N SER A 76 12.53 4.08 -10.11
CA SER A 76 13.09 5.13 -9.27
C SER A 76 12.52 6.50 -9.64
N ARG A 77 12.32 7.34 -8.62
CA ARG A 77 11.92 8.75 -8.76
C ARG A 77 12.35 9.55 -7.55
N ASN A 78 12.96 10.71 -7.76
CA ASN A 78 13.56 11.57 -6.75
C ASN A 78 14.42 10.81 -5.74
N GLY A 79 15.26 9.89 -6.23
CA GLY A 79 16.11 9.04 -5.39
C GLY A 79 15.39 7.95 -4.58
N ILE A 80 14.06 7.84 -4.68
CA ILE A 80 13.27 6.78 -4.04
C ILE A 80 13.07 5.63 -5.01
N GLN A 81 13.25 4.40 -4.53
CA GLN A 81 12.87 3.18 -5.23
C GLN A 81 11.45 2.79 -4.83
N VAL A 82 10.62 2.44 -5.82
CA VAL A 82 9.24 1.96 -5.63
C VAL A 82 9.10 0.62 -6.33
N TYR A 83 8.86 -0.43 -5.54
CA TYR A 83 8.84 -1.81 -5.99
C TYR A 83 7.49 -2.46 -5.63
N LEU A 84 6.93 -3.24 -6.55
CA LEU A 84 5.77 -4.10 -6.36
C LEU A 84 6.18 -5.53 -6.72
N ASN A 85 6.06 -6.47 -5.78
CA ASN A 85 6.22 -7.88 -6.06
C ASN A 85 4.88 -8.50 -6.47
N SER A 86 4.70 -8.70 -7.77
CA SER A 86 3.56 -9.41 -8.36
C SER A 86 3.91 -10.86 -8.76
N GLY A 87 5.10 -11.34 -8.40
CA GLY A 87 5.53 -12.71 -8.63
C GLY A 87 5.11 -13.64 -7.49
N ASP A 88 5.46 -14.91 -7.62
CA ASP A 88 5.03 -15.97 -6.70
C ASP A 88 6.03 -16.24 -5.57
N LEU A 89 7.19 -15.58 -5.57
CA LEU A 89 8.28 -15.78 -4.61
C LEU A 89 8.74 -14.46 -3.98
N PRO A 90 9.19 -14.47 -2.71
CA PRO A 90 9.87 -13.33 -2.11
C PRO A 90 11.15 -12.95 -2.85
N VAL A 91 11.52 -11.67 -2.80
CA VAL A 91 12.73 -11.15 -3.43
C VAL A 91 13.50 -10.24 -2.48
N ASN A 92 14.80 -10.47 -2.35
CA ASN A 92 15.69 -9.60 -1.58
C ASN A 92 16.04 -8.32 -2.35
N LEU A 93 15.95 -7.19 -1.63
CA LEU A 93 16.22 -5.84 -2.11
C LEU A 93 17.28 -5.17 -1.23
N PRO A 94 18.23 -4.43 -1.82
CA PRO A 94 19.15 -3.59 -1.05
C PRO A 94 18.42 -2.32 -0.62
N ALA A 95 18.05 -2.22 0.66
CA ALA A 95 17.28 -1.11 1.20
C ALA A 95 17.92 -0.57 2.48
N ASN A 96 18.12 0.75 2.54
CA ASN A 96 18.68 1.44 3.70
C ASN A 96 17.59 2.03 4.61
N GLU A 97 16.59 2.65 4.00
CA GLU A 97 15.52 3.35 4.72
C GLU A 97 14.18 3.07 4.05
N ILE A 98 13.26 2.46 4.79
CA ILE A 98 11.88 2.23 4.33
C ILE A 98 11.06 3.49 4.56
N ILE A 99 10.41 3.97 3.49
CA ILE A 99 9.52 5.12 3.50
C ILE A 99 8.07 4.71 3.68
N LEU A 100 7.66 3.61 3.02
CA LEU A 100 6.31 3.09 3.05
C LEU A 100 6.31 1.61 2.66
N ALA A 101 5.57 0.77 3.36
CA ALA A 101 5.33 -0.63 3.01
C ALA A 101 3.83 -0.96 3.07
N SER A 102 3.36 -1.85 2.19
CA SER A 102 1.95 -2.27 2.12
C SER A 102 1.60 -3.48 3.01
N GLY A 103 2.48 -3.83 3.94
CA GLY A 103 2.31 -4.95 4.88
C GLY A 103 2.88 -4.61 6.25
N GLU A 104 2.96 -5.61 7.13
CA GLU A 104 3.55 -5.45 8.45
C GLU A 104 4.94 -4.80 8.38
N ALA A 105 5.35 -4.15 9.48
CA ALA A 105 6.59 -3.41 9.56
C ALA A 105 7.77 -4.31 9.16
N GLN A 106 8.24 -4.14 7.92
CA GLN A 106 9.45 -4.79 7.46
C GLN A 106 10.64 -4.01 8.03
N THR A 107 11.64 -4.72 8.53
CA THR A 107 12.92 -4.13 8.95
C THR A 107 13.95 -4.35 7.85
N CYS A 108 14.77 -3.33 7.61
CA CYS A 108 16.01 -3.53 6.87
C CYS A 108 17.03 -4.11 7.84
N GLU A 109 17.41 -5.37 7.64
CA GLU A 109 18.49 -6.00 8.41
C GLU A 109 19.74 -6.05 7.54
N ASN A 110 20.85 -5.47 8.04
CA ASN A 110 22.13 -5.42 7.32
C ASN A 110 22.07 -4.78 5.91
N GLY A 111 21.12 -3.88 5.67
CA GLY A 111 20.91 -3.23 4.36
C GLY A 111 20.13 -4.09 3.35
N GLU A 112 19.58 -5.22 3.80
CA GLU A 112 18.70 -6.08 2.99
C GLU A 112 17.28 -6.08 3.53
N LEU A 113 16.35 -6.28 2.60
CA LEU A 113 14.92 -6.37 2.83
C LEU A 113 14.35 -7.48 1.97
N GLU A 114 13.57 -8.38 2.57
CA GLU A 114 12.81 -9.37 1.83
C GLU A 114 11.41 -8.82 1.46
N LEU A 115 11.17 -8.60 0.16
CA LEU A 115 9.88 -8.17 -0.35
C LEU A 115 8.99 -9.38 -0.67
N MET A 116 8.01 -9.62 0.20
CA MET A 116 7.04 -10.72 0.05
C MET A 116 6.13 -10.54 -1.18
N THR A 117 5.59 -11.64 -1.70
CA THR A 117 4.59 -11.63 -2.77
C THR A 117 3.35 -10.79 -2.41
N GLY A 118 2.80 -10.08 -3.41
CA GLY A 118 1.61 -9.23 -3.25
C GLY A 118 1.87 -7.94 -2.47
N ARG A 119 3.14 -7.58 -2.20
CA ARG A 119 3.50 -6.39 -1.44
C ARG A 119 4.19 -5.34 -2.31
N ALA A 120 4.00 -4.09 -1.92
CA ALA A 120 4.69 -2.93 -2.46
C ALA A 120 5.49 -2.22 -1.37
N ILE A 121 6.66 -1.71 -1.74
CA ILE A 121 7.52 -0.96 -0.84
C ILE A 121 8.19 0.23 -1.52
N TRP A 122 8.34 1.32 -0.77
CA TRP A 122 9.06 2.53 -1.13
C TRP A 122 10.25 2.68 -0.20
N PHE A 123 11.45 2.82 -0.73
CA PHE A 123 12.68 2.88 0.08
C PHE A 123 13.77 3.73 -0.57
N LYS A 124 14.74 4.16 0.23
CA LYS A 124 16.01 4.71 -0.24
C LYS A 124 17.08 3.63 -0.27
N ARG A 125 17.89 3.65 -1.33
CA ARG A 125 19.13 2.86 -1.45
C ARG A 125 20.27 3.49 -0.67
#